data_AF-A0A6G4MWZ3-F1
#
_entry.id   AF-A0A6G4MWZ3-F1
#
_cell.length_a   1.000
_cell.length_b   1.000
_cell.length_c   1.000
_cell.angle_alpha   90.00
_cell.angle_beta   90.00
_cell.angle_gamma   90.00
#
_symmetry.space_group_name_H-M   'P 1'
#
loop_
_entity.id
_entity.type
_entity.pdbx_description
1 polymer ?
#
loop_
_entity_poly.entity_id
_entity_poly.type
_entity_poly.pdbx_seq_one_letter_code
_entity_poly.pdbx_strand_id
1 'polypeptide(L)'
;MVDVKVQILSRDEFLGLHGLSSPISGYLDDKLRGNRNFSSGNQREKFTKEARTHIDCYHDRRSKAIKKYDSLVIAGKIKPPTQIQKSLKVAQGHPDNQSVQAARRMLAKKGYDWKTGKAIQLIEQGE
;
A
#
# COMPACT_ATOMS: atom_id res chain seq x y z
N MET A 1 -20.68 17.24 18.70
CA MET A 1 -19.33 17.08 18.11
C MET A 1 -19.31 15.70 17.47
N VAL A 2 -19.27 15.61 16.14
CA VAL A 2 -19.25 14.31 15.46
C VAL A 2 -17.85 13.74 15.69
N ASP A 3 -17.75 12.60 16.39
CA ASP A 3 -16.51 11.83 16.48
C ASP A 3 -16.07 11.47 15.05
N VAL A 4 -15.18 12.28 14.49
CA VAL A 4 -14.59 12.01 13.18
C VAL A 4 -13.72 10.78 13.37
N LYS A 5 -14.26 9.63 13.00
CA LYS A 5 -13.56 8.34 13.02
C LYS A 5 -12.28 8.46 12.21
N VAL A 6 -11.15 8.61 12.91
CA VAL A 6 -9.82 8.71 12.29
C VAL A 6 -9.54 7.41 11.54
N GLN A 7 -9.25 7.52 10.25
CA GLN A 7 -8.95 6.35 9.43
C GLN A 7 -7.49 5.94 9.62
N ILE A 8 -7.25 4.67 9.95
CA ILE A 8 -5.91 4.10 10.02
C ILE A 8 -5.60 3.49 8.66
N LEU A 9 -4.73 4.15 7.89
CA LEU A 9 -4.44 3.76 6.52
C LEU A 9 -2.98 4.04 6.18
N SER A 10 -2.28 3.05 5.64
CA SER A 10 -0.92 3.24 5.12
C SER A 10 -0.96 4.04 3.83
N ARG A 11 0.15 4.73 3.52
CA ARG A 11 0.33 5.41 2.23
C ARG A 11 0.12 4.46 1.07
N ASP A 12 0.68 3.25 1.14
CA ASP A 12 0.57 2.26 0.05
C ASP A 12 -0.88 1.76 -0.13
N GLU A 13 -1.64 1.64 0.96
CA GLU A 13 -3.05 1.27 0.92
C GLU A 13 -3.88 2.40 0.32
N PHE A 14 -3.61 3.64 0.72
CA PHE A 14 -4.24 4.83 0.14
C PHE A 14 -3.97 4.93 -1.36
N LEU A 15 -2.71 4.77 -1.77
CA LEU A 15 -2.33 4.75 -3.19
C LEU A 15 -2.98 3.58 -3.93
N GLY A 16 -3.08 2.41 -3.30
CA GLY A 16 -3.75 1.23 -3.85
C GLY A 16 -5.23 1.45 -4.12
N LEU A 17 -5.97 2.08 -3.20
CA LEU A 17 -7.37 2.45 -3.40
C LEU A 17 -7.58 3.40 -4.59
N HIS A 18 -6.55 4.18 -4.93
CA HIS A 18 -6.55 5.08 -6.08
C HIS A 18 -5.96 4.47 -7.37
N GLY A 19 -5.62 3.17 -7.36
CA GLY A 19 -5.02 2.49 -8.51
C GLY A 19 -3.57 2.91 -8.80
N LEU A 20 -2.89 3.48 -7.80
CA LEU A 20 -1.52 4.03 -7.88
C LEU A 20 -0.54 3.25 -7.00
N SER A 21 -0.83 1.97 -6.74
CA SER A 21 -0.02 1.10 -5.88
C SER A 21 1.40 0.93 -6.41
N SER A 22 1.54 0.72 -7.73
CA SER A 22 2.85 0.53 -8.35
C SER A 22 3.69 1.82 -8.31
N PRO A 23 5.00 1.75 -8.08
CA PRO A 23 5.88 2.91 -8.21
C PRO A 23 6.03 3.38 -9.67
N ILE A 24 5.78 2.50 -10.64
CA ILE A 24 5.94 2.73 -12.07
C ILE A 24 4.62 2.53 -12.83
N SER A 25 4.51 3.16 -14.01
CA SER A 25 3.36 2.98 -14.88
C SER A 25 3.34 1.57 -15.49
N GLY A 26 2.20 0.89 -15.40
CA GLY A 26 1.98 -0.41 -16.06
C GLY A 26 1.66 -0.31 -17.56
N TYR A 27 1.77 0.89 -18.17
CA TYR A 27 1.43 1.12 -19.58
C TYR A 27 2.14 0.16 -20.55
N LEU A 28 3.37 -0.24 -20.22
CA LEU A 28 4.18 -1.08 -21.09
C LEU A 28 3.91 -2.59 -20.93
N ASP A 29 3.23 -3.02 -19.87
CA ASP A 29 3.08 -4.44 -19.52
C ASP A 29 2.32 -5.22 -20.62
N ASP A 30 1.29 -4.61 -21.21
CA ASP A 30 0.49 -5.20 -22.30
C ASP A 30 1.12 -4.97 -23.70
N LYS A 31 2.09 -4.06 -23.82
CA LYS A 31 2.66 -3.65 -25.13
C LYS A 31 3.90 -4.43 -25.54
N LEU A 32 4.37 -5.37 -24.70
CA LEU A 32 5.61 -6.13 -24.92
C LEU A 32 5.66 -6.84 -26.29
N ARG A 33 4.54 -7.42 -26.75
CA ARG A 33 4.47 -8.10 -28.06
C ARG A 33 4.43 -7.13 -29.25
N GLY A 34 3.67 -6.05 -29.15
CA GLY A 34 3.53 -5.06 -30.24
C GLY A 34 4.82 -4.31 -30.54
N ASN A 35 5.67 -4.13 -29.52
CA ASN A 35 6.92 -3.37 -29.62
C ASN A 35 8.03 -4.10 -30.38
N ARG A 36 7.87 -5.40 -30.65
CA ARG A 36 8.87 -6.23 -31.33
C ARG A 36 8.85 -6.08 -32.85
N ASN A 37 7.73 -5.63 -33.42
CA ASN A 37 7.48 -5.65 -34.86
C ASN A 37 7.33 -4.24 -35.47
N PHE A 38 8.03 -3.23 -34.95
CA PHE A 38 8.02 -1.91 -35.59
C PHE A 38 8.63 -2.02 -36.99
N SER A 39 7.82 -1.75 -38.02
CA SER A 39 8.25 -1.78 -39.42
C SER A 39 9.04 -0.54 -39.82
N SER A 40 8.94 0.56 -39.05
CA SER A 40 9.59 1.84 -39.34
C SER A 40 10.09 2.54 -38.07
N GLY A 41 11.18 3.32 -38.20
CA GLY A 41 11.70 4.18 -37.13
C GLY A 41 10.67 5.18 -36.60
N ASN A 42 9.81 5.74 -37.47
CA ASN A 42 8.77 6.70 -37.07
C ASN A 42 7.73 6.07 -36.12
N GLN A 43 7.41 4.79 -36.31
CA GLN A 43 6.49 4.07 -35.42
C GLN A 43 7.09 3.88 -34.03
N ARG A 44 8.39 3.56 -33.97
CA ARG A 44 9.14 3.45 -32.71
C ARG A 44 9.23 4.79 -31.99
N GLU A 45 9.49 5.87 -32.71
CA GLU A 45 9.51 7.22 -32.13
C GLU A 45 8.15 7.64 -31.58
N LYS A 46 7.07 7.40 -32.33
CA LYS A 46 5.71 7.70 -31.86
C LYS A 46 5.39 6.91 -30.59
N PHE A 47 5.69 5.61 -30.58
CA PHE A 47 5.47 4.76 -29.42
C PHE A 47 6.27 5.21 -28.20
N THR A 48 7.56 5.55 -28.37
CA THR A 48 8.39 6.02 -27.25
C THR A 48 7.92 7.36 -26.70
N LYS A 49 7.46 8.29 -27.55
CA LYS A 49 6.83 9.54 -27.10
C LYS A 49 5.56 9.26 -26.29
N GLU A 50 4.68 8.42 -26.79
CA GLU A 50 3.44 8.03 -26.11
C GLU A 50 3.73 7.35 -24.76
N ALA A 51 4.65 6.39 -24.73
CA ALA A 51 5.07 5.72 -23.50
C ALA A 51 5.59 6.72 -22.45
N ARG A 52 6.43 7.67 -22.85
CA ARG A 52 6.90 8.75 -21.97
C ARG A 52 5.74 9.57 -21.42
N THR A 53 4.82 10.01 -22.27
CA THR A 53 3.65 10.79 -21.81
C THR A 53 2.79 10.04 -20.79
N HIS A 54 2.57 8.73 -20.97
CA HIS A 54 1.81 7.92 -20.02
C HIS A 54 2.58 7.67 -18.71
N ILE A 55 3.90 7.49 -18.78
CA ILE A 55 4.76 7.36 -17.61
C ILE A 55 4.74 8.66 -16.79
N ASP A 56 4.93 9.80 -17.45
CA ASP A 56 4.93 11.13 -16.81
C ASP A 56 3.55 11.42 -16.17
N CYS A 57 2.46 11.18 -16.91
CA CYS A 57 1.10 11.34 -16.40
C CYS A 57 0.83 10.46 -15.16
N TYR A 58 1.32 9.21 -15.16
CA TYR A 58 1.20 8.32 -14.01
C TYR A 58 1.97 8.86 -12.80
N HIS A 59 3.21 9.31 -13.00
CA HIS A 59 4.04 9.89 -11.95
C HIS A 59 3.44 11.18 -11.38
N ASP A 60 2.83 12.02 -12.21
CA ASP A 60 2.12 13.21 -11.78
C ASP A 60 0.91 12.87 -10.91
N ARG A 61 0.08 11.92 -11.36
CA ARG A 61 -1.08 11.44 -10.60
C ARG A 61 -0.66 10.85 -9.26
N ARG A 62 0.39 10.03 -9.26
CA ARG A 62 0.97 9.44 -8.04
C ARG A 62 1.49 10.51 -7.10
N SER A 63 2.25 11.48 -7.60
CA SER A 63 2.78 12.59 -6.80
C SER A 63 1.68 13.45 -6.18
N LYS A 64 0.61 13.74 -6.92
CA LYS A 64 -0.57 14.44 -6.40
C LYS A 64 -1.27 13.64 -5.29
N ALA A 65 -1.44 12.33 -5.48
CA ALA A 65 -2.05 11.45 -4.47
C ALA A 65 -1.19 11.37 -3.20
N ILE A 66 0.14 11.36 -3.32
CA ILE A 66 1.07 11.39 -2.19
C ILE A 66 0.89 12.69 -1.39
N LYS A 67 0.96 13.84 -2.06
CA LYS A 67 0.74 15.15 -1.42
C LYS A 67 -0.62 15.22 -0.72
N LYS A 68 -1.65 14.65 -1.33
CA LYS A 68 -2.99 14.54 -0.73
C LYS A 68 -2.96 13.69 0.54
N TYR A 69 -2.33 12.51 0.52
CA TYR A 69 -2.18 11.68 1.71
C TYR A 69 -1.46 12.44 2.83
N ASP A 70 -0.33 13.10 2.53
CA ASP A 70 0.44 13.85 3.52
C ASP A 70 -0.40 14.98 4.13
N SER A 71 -1.18 15.69 3.32
CA SER A 71 -2.11 16.72 3.82
C SER A 71 -3.21 16.16 4.73
N LEU A 72 -3.71 14.95 4.44
CA LEU A 72 -4.71 14.28 5.26
C LEU A 72 -4.14 13.76 6.59
N VAL A 73 -2.87 13.38 6.60
CA VAL A 73 -2.14 13.00 7.81
C VAL A 73 -1.91 14.23 8.69
N ILE A 74 -1.44 15.34 8.11
CA ILE A 74 -1.26 16.61 8.84
C ILE A 74 -2.59 17.12 9.41
N ALA A 75 -3.68 17.01 8.65
CA ALA A 75 -5.02 17.37 9.11
C ALA A 75 -5.61 16.42 10.17
N GLY A 76 -4.91 15.34 10.53
CA GLY A 76 -5.37 14.35 11.52
C GLY A 76 -6.53 13.47 11.06
N LYS A 77 -6.91 13.52 9.77
CA LYS A 77 -7.99 12.69 9.20
C LYS A 77 -7.54 11.25 8.97
N ILE A 78 -6.27 11.08 8.62
CA ILE A 78 -5.63 9.77 8.44
C ILE A 78 -4.48 9.63 9.43
N LYS A 79 -4.36 8.46 10.05
CA LYS A 79 -3.20 8.09 10.86
C LYS A 79 -2.46 6.91 10.21
N PRO A 80 -1.14 6.99 9.99
CA PRO A 80 -0.38 5.85 9.50
C PRO A 80 -0.43 4.71 10.53
N PRO A 81 -0.56 3.44 10.08
CA PRO A 81 -0.64 2.31 10.98
C PRO A 81 0.68 2.11 11.73
N THR A 82 0.58 1.81 13.03
CA THR A 82 1.74 1.46 13.84
C THR A 82 2.30 0.10 13.44
N GLN A 83 3.54 -0.20 13.82
CA GLN A 83 4.14 -1.50 13.53
C GLN A 83 3.33 -2.66 14.10
N ILE A 84 2.70 -2.47 15.27
CA ILE A 84 1.84 -3.48 15.91
C ILE A 84 0.57 -3.71 15.07
N GLN A 85 -0.08 -2.64 14.61
CA GLN A 85 -1.27 -2.74 13.75
C GLN A 85 -0.95 -3.43 12.41
N LYS A 86 0.22 -3.13 11.83
CA LYS A 86 0.71 -3.84 10.64
C LYS A 86 0.91 -5.34 10.92
N SER A 87 1.60 -5.68 12.00
CA SER A 87 1.81 -7.08 12.40
C SER A 87 0.49 -7.81 12.69
N LEU A 88 -0.47 -7.16 13.34
CA LEU A 88 -1.80 -7.71 13.58
C LEU A 88 -2.52 -8.01 12.27
N LYS A 89 -2.49 -7.08 11.31
CA LYS A 89 -3.07 -7.30 9.98
C LYS A 89 -2.42 -8.48 9.26
N VAL A 90 -1.10 -8.60 9.32
CA VAL A 90 -0.38 -9.74 8.71
C VAL A 90 -0.71 -11.05 9.42
N ALA A 91 -0.83 -11.06 10.75
CA ALA A 91 -1.09 -12.27 11.54
C ALA A 91 -2.45 -12.95 11.23
N GLN A 92 -3.39 -12.21 10.63
CA GLN A 92 -4.69 -12.71 10.17
C GLN A 92 -4.63 -13.49 8.85
N GLY A 93 -3.46 -13.58 8.21
CA GLY A 93 -3.29 -14.37 6.99
C GLY A 93 -3.28 -15.89 7.24
N HIS A 94 -3.07 -16.65 6.15
CA HIS A 94 -3.02 -18.11 6.20
C HIS A 94 -1.87 -18.62 7.09
N PRO A 95 -2.09 -19.64 7.95
CA PRO A 95 -1.07 -20.14 8.90
C PRO A 95 0.22 -20.64 8.24
N ASP A 96 0.15 -21.12 7.01
CA ASP A 96 1.32 -21.68 6.30
C ASP A 96 2.28 -20.61 5.80
N ASN A 97 1.84 -19.35 5.73
CA ASN A 97 2.68 -18.27 5.27
C ASN A 97 3.74 -17.93 6.32
N GLN A 98 5.02 -18.00 5.94
CA GLN A 98 6.15 -17.70 6.84
C GLN A 98 6.06 -16.28 7.44
N SER A 99 5.58 -15.31 6.66
CA SER A 99 5.34 -13.94 7.13
C SER A 99 4.29 -13.86 8.24
N VAL A 100 3.24 -14.66 8.15
CA VAL A 100 2.15 -14.76 9.14
C VAL A 100 2.69 -15.38 10.42
N GLN A 101 3.47 -16.47 10.32
CA GLN A 101 4.10 -17.10 11.49
C GLN A 101 5.07 -16.15 12.19
N ALA A 102 5.90 -15.44 11.43
CA ALA A 102 6.82 -14.44 11.98
C ALA A 102 6.07 -13.30 12.69
N ALA A 103 4.99 -12.80 12.10
CA ALA A 103 4.15 -11.76 12.72
C ALA A 103 3.53 -12.24 14.03
N ARG A 104 3.00 -13.47 14.08
CA ARG A 104 2.45 -14.06 15.31
C ARG A 104 3.51 -14.20 16.42
N ARG A 105 4.72 -14.68 16.08
CA ARG A 105 5.85 -14.78 17.03
C ARG A 105 6.24 -13.40 17.58
N MET A 106 6.32 -12.39 16.71
CA MET A 106 6.62 -11.02 17.11
C MET A 106 5.56 -10.42 18.04
N LEU A 107 4.28 -10.66 17.78
CA LEU A 107 3.17 -10.19 18.62
C LEU A 107 3.19 -10.85 20.00
N ALA A 108 3.38 -12.17 20.04
CA ALA A 108 3.50 -12.91 21.30
C ALA A 108 4.65 -12.38 22.18
N LYS A 109 5.83 -12.14 21.59
CA LYS A 109 6.98 -11.55 22.31
C LYS A 109 6.68 -10.15 22.87
N LYS A 110 5.83 -9.38 22.18
CA LYS A 110 5.41 -8.05 22.62
C LYS A 110 4.22 -8.07 23.59
N GLY A 111 3.72 -9.24 23.94
CA GLY A 111 2.56 -9.39 24.82
C GLY A 111 1.25 -9.01 24.15
N TYR A 112 1.07 -9.28 22.85
CA TYR A 112 -0.21 -9.09 22.13
C TYR A 112 -0.75 -10.43 21.66
N ASP A 113 -2.03 -10.68 21.91
CA ASP A 113 -2.72 -11.80 21.31
C ASP A 113 -3.08 -11.45 19.86
N TRP A 114 -2.64 -12.30 18.94
CA TRP A 114 -2.86 -12.09 17.51
C TRP A 114 -4.29 -12.38 17.09
N LYS A 115 -5.06 -13.18 17.85
CA LYS A 115 -6.47 -13.49 17.55
C LYS A 115 -7.38 -12.32 17.90
N THR A 116 -7.27 -11.82 19.12
CA THR A 116 -8.12 -10.74 19.64
C THR A 116 -7.56 -9.34 19.40
N GLY A 117 -6.26 -9.22 19.12
CA GLY A 117 -5.57 -7.93 18.98
C GLY A 117 -5.38 -7.18 20.29
N LYS A 118 -5.72 -7.78 21.44
CA LYS A 118 -5.57 -7.20 22.79
C LYS A 118 -4.18 -7.49 23.37
N ALA A 119 -3.74 -6.64 24.29
CA ALA A 119 -2.54 -6.92 25.07
C ALA A 119 -2.83 -8.06 26.06
N ILE A 120 -1.94 -9.05 26.10
CA ILE A 120 -2.00 -10.23 26.97
C ILE A 120 -1.95 -9.82 28.44
N GLN A 121 -1.20 -8.77 28.78
CA GLN A 121 -1.12 -8.24 30.15
C GLN A 121 -2.44 -7.66 30.69
N LEU A 122 -3.37 -7.27 29.81
CA LEU A 122 -4.72 -6.81 30.22
C LEU A 122 -5.68 -7.98 30.47
N ILE A 123 -5.33 -9.20 30.07
CA ILE A 123 -6.15 -10.39 30.27
C ILE A 123 -5.91 -10.96 31.68
N GLU A 124 -4.69 -10.85 32.21
CA GLU A 124 -4.35 -11.33 33.56
C GLU A 124 -4.83 -10.43 34.71
N GLN A 125 -5.25 -9.19 34.43
CA GLN A 125 -5.76 -8.25 35.45
C GLN A 125 -7.29 -8.12 35.50
N GLY A 126 -8.01 -8.97 34.74
CA GLY A 126 -9.46 -8.88 34.58
C GLY A 126 -10.23 -10.16 34.93
N GLU A 127 -9.60 -11.12 35.61
CA GLU A 127 -10.26 -12.28 36.24
C GLU A 127 -10.43 -12.07 37.74
#